data_AF-A0A2N7DGY2-F1
#
_entry.id   AF-A0A2N7DGY2-F1
#
_cell.length_a   1.000
_cell.length_b   1.000
_cell.length_c   1.000
_cell.angle_alpha   90.00
_cell.angle_beta   90.00
_cell.angle_gamma   90.00
#
_symmetry.space_group_name_H-M   'P 1'
#
loop_
_entity.id
_entity.type
_entity.pdbx_description
1 polymer ?
#
loop_
_entity_poly.entity_id
_entity_poly.type
_entity_poly.pdbx_seq_one_letter_code
_entity_poly.pdbx_strand_id
1 'polypeptide(L)'
;MKFNNEEQVYEHFLPGYFHEQNDETRDEMWWSAPRTVIVPLLTALQLFKGEGDDCITMDEVSRQYNCSWIQWPDLLSMDIPHWEVNSYLHQNPYDKYAEELDNRNIEPKFIENVPEGYSSQFHHEEIKLFYQGDLHNGEITSAINYVDREATLLISQWAKSFPKNKQRKVNMSWHEHYQTRNEYVMRELELLGPMSIIINHSELCHFLPKVTFILANNMSLRSVSPKHFLRDIKSIENESLLDTLDELVISITQEHKKWYKSEGFLA
;
A
#
# COMPACT_ATOMS: atom_id res chain seq x y z
N MET A 1 9.54 -7.57 -29.64
CA MET A 1 8.99 -8.92 -29.87
C MET A 1 7.49 -8.85 -29.55
N LYS A 2 6.62 -9.51 -30.33
CA LYS A 2 5.16 -9.48 -30.09
C LYS A 2 4.70 -10.91 -29.79
N PHE A 3 4.14 -11.12 -28.60
CA PHE A 3 3.54 -12.38 -28.17
C PHE A 3 2.01 -12.28 -28.34
N ASN A 4 1.32 -13.40 -28.55
CA ASN A 4 -0.13 -13.42 -28.72
C ASN A 4 -0.90 -13.89 -27.48
N ASN A 5 -0.24 -14.56 -26.53
CA ASN A 5 -0.80 -15.02 -25.27
C ASN A 5 0.33 -15.24 -24.23
N GLU A 6 -0.04 -15.51 -22.97
CA GLU A 6 0.93 -15.77 -21.89
C GLU A 6 1.76 -17.02 -22.13
N GLU A 7 1.18 -18.09 -22.68
CA GLU A 7 1.87 -19.34 -23.00
C GLU A 7 3.10 -19.09 -23.88
N GLN A 8 2.97 -18.29 -24.94
CA GLN A 8 4.09 -17.92 -25.81
C GLN A 8 5.17 -17.11 -25.09
N VAL A 9 4.81 -16.33 -24.06
CA VAL A 9 5.79 -15.61 -23.24
C VAL A 9 6.57 -16.60 -22.39
N TYR A 10 5.87 -17.49 -21.67
CA TYR A 10 6.48 -18.51 -20.84
C TYR A 10 7.39 -19.42 -21.68
N GLU A 11 6.89 -19.98 -22.78
CA GLU A 11 7.68 -20.89 -23.62
C GLU A 11 8.89 -20.24 -24.30
N HIS A 12 8.87 -18.92 -24.49
CA HIS A 12 10.03 -18.20 -25.02
C HIS A 12 11.15 -18.02 -23.99
N PHE A 13 10.80 -17.64 -22.76
CA PHE A 13 11.76 -17.29 -21.73
C PHE A 13 12.11 -18.46 -20.79
N LEU A 14 11.15 -19.34 -20.52
CA LEU A 14 11.28 -20.57 -19.73
C LEU A 14 10.68 -21.75 -20.52
N PRO A 15 11.37 -22.27 -21.56
CA PRO A 15 10.85 -23.34 -22.39
C PRO A 15 10.42 -24.57 -21.58
N GLY A 16 9.21 -25.07 -21.82
CA GLY A 16 8.60 -26.20 -21.11
C GLY A 16 7.91 -25.83 -19.79
N TYR A 17 8.06 -24.61 -19.28
CA TYR A 17 7.52 -24.19 -17.99
C TYR A 17 6.00 -24.26 -17.96
N PHE A 18 5.33 -23.85 -19.05
CA PHE A 18 3.87 -23.74 -19.08
C PHE A 18 3.19 -25.12 -19.07
N HIS A 19 3.88 -26.14 -19.60
CA HIS A 19 3.35 -27.50 -19.71
C HIS A 19 3.87 -28.45 -18.61
N GLU A 20 4.84 -28.02 -17.79
CA GLU A 20 5.37 -28.80 -16.68
C GLU A 20 4.28 -29.05 -15.62
N GLN A 21 4.03 -30.32 -15.33
CA GLN A 21 2.99 -30.77 -14.41
C GLN A 21 3.54 -31.00 -12.99
N ASN A 22 4.86 -31.09 -12.83
CA ASN A 22 5.51 -31.20 -11.54
C ASN A 22 5.83 -29.81 -10.99
N ASP A 23 5.14 -29.44 -9.90
CA ASP A 23 5.32 -28.14 -9.25
C ASP A 23 6.75 -27.90 -8.75
N GLU A 24 7.46 -28.92 -8.25
CA GLU A 24 8.86 -28.79 -7.79
C GLU A 24 9.79 -28.48 -8.96
N THR A 25 9.63 -29.19 -10.08
CA THR A 25 10.40 -28.94 -11.30
C THR A 25 10.10 -27.54 -11.85
N ARG A 26 8.83 -27.15 -11.87
CA ARG A 26 8.39 -25.84 -12.34
C ARG A 26 8.96 -24.71 -11.47
N ASP A 27 8.92 -24.87 -10.15
CA ASP A 27 9.52 -23.95 -9.20
C ASP A 27 11.04 -23.88 -9.39
N GLU A 28 11.72 -25.02 -9.59
CA GLU A 28 13.15 -25.04 -9.89
C GLU A 28 13.47 -24.26 -11.17
N MET A 29 12.69 -24.43 -12.25
CA MET A 29 12.84 -23.66 -13.49
C MET A 29 12.70 -22.15 -13.25
N TRP A 30 11.76 -21.74 -12.40
CA TRP A 30 11.55 -20.32 -12.08
C TRP A 30 12.70 -19.76 -11.22
N TRP A 31 13.01 -20.43 -10.12
CA TRP A 31 13.96 -19.94 -9.12
C TRP A 31 15.43 -20.08 -9.57
N SER A 32 15.73 -20.98 -10.51
CA SER A 32 17.08 -21.12 -11.10
C SER A 32 17.33 -20.19 -12.29
N ALA A 33 16.28 -19.58 -12.85
CA ALA A 33 16.42 -18.72 -14.01
C ALA A 33 17.17 -17.42 -13.68
N PRO A 34 18.12 -17.00 -14.54
CA PRO A 34 18.87 -15.78 -14.29
C PRO A 34 17.97 -14.54 -14.45
N ARG A 35 18.37 -13.44 -13.81
CA ARG A 35 17.67 -12.15 -13.91
C ARG A 35 17.47 -11.68 -15.35
N THR A 36 18.43 -11.98 -16.24
CA THR A 36 18.36 -11.66 -17.68
C THR A 36 17.22 -12.38 -18.42
N VAL A 37 16.63 -13.41 -17.81
CA VAL A 37 15.47 -14.14 -18.31
C VAL A 37 14.21 -13.69 -17.57
N ILE A 38 14.23 -13.68 -16.23
CA ILE A 38 13.06 -13.37 -15.41
C ILE A 38 12.56 -11.94 -15.64
N VAL A 39 13.44 -10.93 -15.72
CA VAL A 39 12.99 -9.53 -15.88
C VAL A 39 12.28 -9.32 -17.23
N PRO A 40 12.84 -9.75 -18.39
CA PRO A 40 12.12 -9.69 -19.66
C PRO A 40 10.83 -10.52 -19.68
N LEU A 41 10.81 -11.70 -19.05
CA LEU A 41 9.59 -12.51 -18.89
C LEU A 41 8.51 -11.72 -18.14
N LEU A 42 8.83 -11.17 -16.97
CA LEU A 42 7.87 -10.41 -16.16
C LEU A 42 7.38 -9.17 -16.90
N THR A 43 8.30 -8.49 -17.59
CA THR A 43 7.99 -7.33 -18.44
C THR A 43 6.99 -7.69 -19.53
N ALA A 44 7.22 -8.80 -20.24
CA ALA A 44 6.33 -9.25 -21.29
C ALA A 44 4.96 -9.67 -20.73
N LEU A 45 4.92 -10.37 -19.60
CA LEU A 45 3.67 -10.76 -18.93
C LEU A 45 2.87 -9.53 -18.44
N GLN A 46 3.53 -8.50 -17.93
CA GLN A 46 2.84 -7.30 -17.46
C GLN A 46 2.06 -6.60 -18.58
N LEU A 47 2.53 -6.65 -19.82
CA LEU A 47 1.81 -6.08 -20.96
C LEU A 47 0.50 -6.81 -21.28
N PHE A 48 0.31 -8.03 -20.79
CA PHE A 48 -0.96 -8.77 -20.89
C PHE A 48 -1.86 -8.57 -19.68
N LYS A 49 -1.27 -8.53 -18.48
CA LYS A 49 -2.01 -8.52 -17.20
C LYS A 49 -2.34 -7.11 -16.72
N GLY A 50 -1.48 -6.16 -17.03
CA GLY A 50 -1.57 -4.78 -16.58
C GLY A 50 -2.68 -4.01 -17.27
N GLU A 51 -3.29 -3.11 -16.51
CA GLU A 51 -4.40 -2.29 -16.96
C GLU A 51 -4.05 -0.79 -16.88
N GLY A 52 -4.85 0.05 -17.52
CA GLY A 52 -4.64 1.49 -17.53
C GLY A 52 -3.42 1.92 -18.35
N ASP A 53 -3.04 3.19 -18.21
CA ASP A 53 -1.96 3.80 -19.01
C ASP A 53 -0.57 3.26 -18.62
N ASP A 54 -0.42 2.81 -17.38
CA ASP A 54 0.86 2.38 -16.79
C ASP A 54 1.03 0.85 -16.75
N CYS A 55 0.09 0.12 -17.39
CA CYS A 55 -0.08 -1.34 -17.31
C CYS A 55 0.07 -1.83 -15.87
N ILE A 56 -0.73 -1.29 -14.97
CA ILE A 56 -0.63 -1.52 -13.54
C ILE A 56 -1.52 -2.70 -13.12
N THR A 57 -0.98 -3.57 -12.28
CA THR A 57 -1.70 -4.64 -11.57
C THR A 57 -1.59 -4.42 -10.07
N MET A 58 -2.62 -4.82 -9.33
CA MET A 58 -2.66 -4.80 -7.88
C MET A 58 -2.78 -6.24 -7.36
N ASP A 59 -1.87 -6.63 -6.49
CA ASP A 59 -1.75 -8.03 -6.01
C ASP A 59 -2.76 -8.33 -4.88
N GLU A 60 -3.36 -7.30 -4.27
CA GLU A 60 -4.32 -7.44 -3.17
C GLU A 60 -5.67 -8.01 -3.64
N VAL A 61 -5.87 -9.31 -3.40
CA VAL A 61 -7.10 -10.04 -3.74
C VAL A 61 -8.33 -9.42 -3.06
N SER A 62 -8.19 -8.89 -1.84
CA SER A 62 -9.33 -8.32 -1.10
C SER A 62 -9.86 -7.00 -1.68
N ARG A 63 -9.15 -6.39 -2.63
CA ARG A 63 -9.58 -5.20 -3.39
C ARG A 63 -9.94 -5.51 -4.84
N GLN A 64 -9.80 -6.78 -5.24
CA GLN A 64 -10.27 -7.28 -6.53
C GLN A 64 -11.78 -7.54 -6.43
N TYR A 65 -12.55 -6.46 -6.51
CA TYR A 65 -13.99 -6.55 -6.74
C TYR A 65 -14.27 -7.35 -8.03
N ASN A 66 -15.54 -7.71 -8.28
CA ASN A 66 -15.95 -8.29 -9.58
C ASN A 66 -15.80 -7.32 -10.79
N CYS A 67 -15.10 -6.20 -10.60
CA CYS A 67 -14.80 -5.19 -11.60
C CYS A 67 -13.28 -4.93 -11.64
N SER A 68 -12.81 -4.46 -12.79
CA SER A 68 -11.42 -4.05 -12.91
C SER A 68 -11.16 -2.79 -12.08
N TRP A 69 -10.02 -2.76 -11.39
CA TRP A 69 -9.69 -1.68 -10.47
C TRP A 69 -9.47 -0.32 -11.19
N ILE A 70 -9.12 -0.32 -12.47
CA ILE A 70 -8.99 0.91 -13.27
C ILE A 70 -10.34 1.55 -13.63
N GLN A 71 -11.45 0.87 -13.34
CA GLN A 71 -12.81 1.41 -13.55
C GLN A 71 -13.22 2.36 -12.44
N TRP A 72 -12.54 2.34 -11.29
CA TRP A 72 -12.81 3.29 -10.21
C TRP A 72 -12.40 4.71 -10.64
N PRO A 73 -13.22 5.72 -10.28
CA PRO A 73 -12.95 7.08 -10.69
C PRO A 73 -11.69 7.63 -10.02
N ASP A 74 -11.47 7.27 -8.76
CA ASP A 74 -10.33 7.70 -7.95
C ASP A 74 -10.03 6.68 -6.83
N LEU A 75 -8.83 6.75 -6.25
CA LEU A 75 -8.40 5.83 -5.20
C LEU A 75 -9.24 5.95 -3.92
N LEU A 76 -9.76 7.14 -3.59
CA LEU A 76 -10.58 7.33 -2.39
C LEU A 76 -11.95 6.66 -2.53
N SER A 77 -12.57 6.80 -3.70
CA SER A 77 -13.82 6.13 -4.05
C SER A 77 -13.69 4.60 -4.05
N MET A 78 -12.50 4.07 -4.34
CA MET A 78 -12.19 2.64 -4.23
C MET A 78 -11.93 2.19 -2.80
N ASP A 79 -11.31 3.04 -1.97
CA ASP A 79 -10.89 2.68 -0.62
C ASP A 79 -12.03 2.74 0.41
N ILE A 80 -12.97 3.69 0.27
CA ILE A 80 -14.11 3.83 1.19
C ILE A 80 -14.97 2.55 1.26
N PRO A 81 -15.39 1.93 0.14
CA PRO A 81 -16.16 0.70 0.18
C PRO A 81 -15.41 -0.46 0.83
N HIS A 82 -14.11 -0.56 0.56
CA HIS A 82 -13.23 -1.56 1.18
C HIS A 82 -13.13 -1.35 2.70
N TRP A 83 -12.94 -0.10 3.12
CA TRP A 83 -12.94 0.30 4.53
C TRP A 83 -14.27 -0.01 5.23
N GLU A 84 -15.40 0.23 4.58
CA GLU A 84 -16.73 0.00 5.17
C GLU A 84 -16.93 -1.49 5.50
N VAL A 85 -16.58 -2.37 4.55
CA VAL A 85 -16.64 -3.83 4.74
C VAL A 85 -15.69 -4.27 5.85
N ASN A 86 -14.43 -3.85 5.82
CA ASN A 86 -13.42 -4.24 6.81
C ASN A 86 -13.73 -3.73 8.23
N SER A 87 -14.20 -2.48 8.34
CA SER A 87 -14.59 -1.88 9.62
C SER A 87 -15.78 -2.63 10.24
N TYR A 88 -16.72 -3.05 9.41
CA TYR A 88 -17.85 -3.86 9.86
C TYR A 88 -17.40 -5.26 10.31
N LEU A 89 -16.60 -5.96 9.50
CA LEU A 89 -16.07 -7.28 9.81
C LEU A 89 -15.21 -7.30 11.08
N HIS A 90 -14.49 -6.20 11.35
CA HIS A 90 -13.73 -6.06 12.59
C HIS A 90 -14.62 -6.06 13.84
N GLN A 91 -15.80 -5.45 13.75
CA GLN A 91 -16.77 -5.40 14.85
C GLN A 91 -17.64 -6.66 14.92
N ASN A 92 -17.99 -7.25 13.78
CA ASN A 92 -18.88 -8.41 13.66
C ASN A 92 -18.26 -9.49 12.75
N PRO A 93 -17.32 -10.29 13.27
CA PRO A 93 -16.71 -11.37 12.49
C PRO A 93 -17.74 -12.42 12.06
N TYR A 94 -17.65 -12.92 10.83
CA TYR A 94 -18.50 -13.99 10.27
C TYR A 94 -19.99 -13.64 10.10
N ASP A 95 -20.29 -12.39 9.74
CA ASP A 95 -21.65 -11.94 9.47
C ASP A 95 -22.00 -11.99 7.97
N LYS A 96 -23.18 -12.54 7.63
CA LYS A 96 -23.72 -12.53 6.27
C LYS A 96 -23.97 -11.12 5.73
N TYR A 97 -24.19 -10.16 6.61
CA TYR A 97 -24.36 -8.76 6.23
C TYR A 97 -23.09 -8.17 5.60
N ALA A 98 -21.90 -8.70 5.93
CA ALA A 98 -20.66 -8.29 5.26
C ALA A 98 -20.66 -8.69 3.78
N GLU A 99 -21.18 -9.87 3.43
CA GLU A 99 -21.37 -10.27 2.03
C GLU A 99 -22.38 -9.35 1.33
N GLU A 100 -23.45 -8.95 2.01
CA GLU A 100 -24.42 -7.99 1.45
C GLU A 100 -23.83 -6.58 1.27
N LEU A 101 -22.96 -6.13 2.18
CA LEU A 101 -22.23 -4.87 2.07
C LEU A 101 -21.24 -4.92 0.91
N ASP A 102 -20.44 -5.99 0.84
CA ASP A 102 -19.47 -6.19 -0.23
C ASP A 102 -20.17 -6.21 -1.60
N ASN A 103 -21.27 -6.96 -1.73
CA ASN A 103 -22.09 -6.99 -2.95
C ASN A 103 -22.64 -5.61 -3.36
N ARG A 104 -23.01 -4.75 -2.41
CA ARG A 104 -23.44 -3.37 -2.69
C ARG A 104 -22.31 -2.46 -3.16
N ASN A 105 -21.07 -2.84 -2.85
CA ASN A 105 -19.86 -2.07 -3.04
C ASN A 105 -19.01 -2.55 -4.23
N ILE A 106 -19.51 -3.53 -5.00
CA ILE A 106 -18.87 -4.07 -6.21
C ILE A 106 -18.78 -3.02 -7.33
N GLU A 107 -19.74 -2.10 -7.44
CA GLU A 107 -19.84 -1.20 -8.59
C GLU A 107 -18.96 0.05 -8.42
N PRO A 108 -18.04 0.31 -9.36
CA PRO A 108 -17.24 1.53 -9.39
C PRO A 108 -18.13 2.77 -9.47
N LYS A 109 -18.04 3.64 -8.45
CA LYS A 109 -18.82 4.87 -8.38
C LYS A 109 -18.03 5.96 -7.68
N PHE A 110 -18.30 7.19 -8.05
CA PHE A 110 -17.75 8.34 -7.35
C PHE A 110 -18.45 8.51 -6.00
N ILE A 111 -17.68 8.59 -4.92
CA ILE A 111 -18.20 8.82 -3.57
C ILE A 111 -17.89 10.25 -3.16
N GLU A 112 -18.89 11.12 -3.15
CA GLU A 112 -18.71 12.56 -2.90
C GLU A 112 -18.22 12.87 -1.49
N ASN A 113 -18.80 12.23 -0.47
CA ASN A 113 -18.54 12.53 0.93
C ASN A 113 -17.73 11.42 1.59
N VAL A 114 -16.69 11.81 2.34
CA VAL A 114 -15.92 10.89 3.17
C VAL A 114 -16.75 10.52 4.41
N PRO A 115 -17.01 9.23 4.68
CA PRO A 115 -17.75 8.83 5.87
C PRO A 115 -17.06 9.23 7.17
N GLU A 116 -17.86 9.49 8.21
CA GLU A 116 -17.32 9.72 9.56
C GLU A 116 -16.54 8.50 10.05
N GLY A 117 -15.36 8.74 10.62
CA GLY A 117 -14.48 7.68 11.11
C GLY A 117 -13.68 6.96 10.03
N TYR A 118 -13.81 7.35 8.75
CA TYR A 118 -12.98 6.79 7.68
C TYR A 118 -11.49 7.01 7.96
N SER A 119 -10.72 5.94 7.79
CA SER A 119 -9.26 5.96 7.76
C SER A 119 -8.81 5.13 6.58
N SER A 120 -7.87 5.67 5.80
CA SER A 120 -7.42 4.99 4.60
C SER A 120 -6.89 3.60 4.90
N GLN A 121 -7.35 2.63 4.12
CA GLN A 121 -6.89 1.25 4.21
C GLN A 121 -5.65 1.03 3.35
N PHE A 122 -5.17 2.03 2.60
CA PHE A 122 -3.94 1.92 1.82
C PHE A 122 -2.72 1.78 2.72
N HIS A 123 -2.38 0.54 3.09
CA HIS A 123 -1.30 0.15 3.97
C HIS A 123 -0.32 -0.80 3.27
N HIS A 124 0.50 -0.24 2.38
CA HIS A 124 1.55 -0.94 1.64
C HIS A 124 1.02 -1.93 0.60
N GLU A 125 -0.03 -1.55 -0.11
CA GLU A 125 -0.62 -2.34 -1.18
C GLU A 125 0.40 -2.54 -2.29
N GLU A 126 0.71 -3.81 -2.53
CA GLU A 126 1.64 -4.21 -3.57
C GLU A 126 0.99 -4.05 -4.94
N ILE A 127 1.74 -3.37 -5.81
CA ILE A 127 1.38 -3.16 -7.20
C ILE A 127 2.55 -3.50 -8.10
N LYS A 128 2.29 -3.64 -9.39
CA LYS A 128 3.33 -3.77 -10.42
C LYS A 128 2.95 -2.90 -11.60
N LEU A 129 3.88 -2.11 -12.10
CA LEU A 129 3.62 -1.09 -13.12
C LEU A 129 4.88 -0.72 -13.91
N PHE A 130 4.69 -0.09 -15.07
CA PHE A 130 5.80 0.56 -15.79
C PHE A 130 6.03 1.96 -15.26
N TYR A 131 7.20 2.18 -14.66
CA TYR A 131 7.64 3.48 -14.18
C TYR A 131 9.00 3.82 -14.80
N GLN A 132 9.12 5.04 -15.34
CA GLN A 132 10.34 5.51 -16.04
C GLN A 132 10.80 4.60 -17.21
N GLY A 133 9.88 3.87 -17.82
CA GLY A 133 10.16 2.98 -18.95
C GLY A 133 10.51 1.54 -18.55
N ASP A 134 10.67 1.26 -17.26
CA ASP A 134 11.01 -0.06 -16.74
C ASP A 134 9.90 -0.61 -15.83
N LEU A 135 9.80 -1.93 -15.77
CA LEU A 135 8.87 -2.62 -14.86
C LEU A 135 9.36 -2.51 -13.41
N HIS A 136 8.49 -2.06 -12.52
CA HIS A 136 8.78 -1.91 -11.09
C HIS A 136 7.80 -2.73 -10.24
N ASN A 137 8.31 -3.22 -9.11
CA ASN A 137 7.45 -3.59 -7.99
C ASN A 137 7.14 -2.30 -7.21
N GLY A 138 5.88 -1.92 -7.18
CA GLY A 138 5.41 -0.71 -6.53
C GLY A 138 4.70 -1.01 -5.21
N GLU A 139 4.53 0.02 -4.41
CA GLU A 139 3.77 -0.02 -3.16
C GLU A 139 2.97 1.28 -3.04
N ILE A 140 1.67 1.17 -2.75
CA ILE A 140 0.82 2.33 -2.45
C ILE A 140 0.64 2.42 -0.94
N THR A 141 0.81 3.60 -0.36
CA THR A 141 0.55 3.82 1.06
C THR A 141 -0.04 5.19 1.31
N SER A 142 -0.98 5.29 2.23
CA SER A 142 -1.42 6.58 2.74
C SER A 142 -0.38 7.13 3.72
N ALA A 143 -0.22 8.45 3.77
CA ALA A 143 0.74 9.08 4.68
C ALA A 143 0.41 8.80 6.15
N ILE A 144 -0.86 8.58 6.51
CA ILE A 144 -1.19 8.20 7.88
C ILE A 144 -0.65 6.81 8.24
N ASN A 145 -0.76 5.84 7.33
CA ASN A 145 -0.21 4.50 7.55
C ASN A 145 1.32 4.52 7.55
N TYR A 146 1.94 5.35 6.70
CA TYR A 146 3.37 5.61 6.74
C TYR A 146 3.81 6.17 8.11
N VAL A 147 3.17 7.25 8.57
CA VAL A 147 3.48 7.90 9.86
C VAL A 147 3.30 6.94 11.03
N ASP A 148 2.21 6.17 11.05
CA ASP A 148 1.96 5.19 12.12
C ASP A 148 3.02 4.09 12.14
N ARG A 149 3.42 3.57 10.98
CA ARG A 149 4.48 2.57 10.86
C ARG A 149 5.81 3.11 11.38
N GLU A 150 6.28 4.25 10.87
CA GLU A 150 7.58 4.81 11.23
C GLU A 150 7.63 5.19 12.71
N ALA A 151 6.57 5.78 13.24
CA ALA A 151 6.48 6.08 14.67
C ALA A 151 6.45 4.81 15.53
N THR A 152 5.74 3.77 15.10
CA THR A 152 5.73 2.47 15.78
C THR A 152 7.12 1.84 15.82
N LEU A 153 7.91 1.97 14.75
CA LEU A 153 9.31 1.53 14.70
C LEU A 153 10.16 2.31 15.71
N LEU A 154 10.07 3.64 15.74
CA LEU A 154 10.82 4.47 16.70
C LEU A 154 10.45 4.19 18.15
N ILE A 155 9.17 3.97 18.44
CA ILE A 155 8.69 3.59 19.77
C ILE A 155 9.19 2.21 20.15
N SER A 156 9.12 1.23 19.24
CA SER A 156 9.62 -0.12 19.47
C SER A 156 11.13 -0.13 19.70
N GLN A 157 11.89 0.70 18.98
CA GLN A 157 13.32 0.89 19.20
C GLN A 157 13.59 1.55 20.55
N TRP A 158 12.83 2.57 20.92
CA TRP A 158 12.94 3.20 22.24
C TRP A 158 12.58 2.22 23.37
N ALA A 159 11.55 1.38 23.20
CA ALA A 159 11.19 0.36 24.16
C ALA A 159 12.35 -0.59 24.46
N LYS A 160 13.23 -0.89 23.48
CA LYS A 160 14.42 -1.72 23.69
C LYS A 160 15.41 -1.13 24.70
N SER A 161 15.36 0.18 24.99
CA SER A 161 16.19 0.79 26.05
C SER A 161 15.71 0.47 27.47
N PHE A 162 14.58 -0.22 27.62
CA PHE A 162 14.02 -0.63 28.91
C PHE A 162 14.25 -2.13 29.17
N PRO A 163 14.24 -2.57 30.45
CA PRO A 163 14.22 -3.99 30.80
C PRO A 163 13.03 -4.72 30.14
N LYS A 164 13.22 -6.00 29.77
CA LYS A 164 12.23 -6.80 29.00
C LYS A 164 10.80 -6.74 29.55
N ASN A 165 10.65 -6.74 30.88
CA ASN A 165 9.34 -6.66 31.55
C ASN A 165 8.64 -5.30 31.37
N LYS A 166 9.37 -4.22 31.06
CA LYS A 166 8.81 -2.88 30.80
C LYS A 166 8.62 -2.58 29.31
N GLN A 167 9.28 -3.31 28.40
CA GLN A 167 9.16 -3.08 26.94
C GLN A 167 7.73 -3.25 26.45
N ARG A 168 7.05 -4.33 26.90
CA ARG A 168 5.65 -4.57 26.56
C ARG A 168 4.75 -3.42 26.98
N LYS A 169 5.02 -2.81 28.14
CA LYS A 169 4.20 -1.71 28.66
C LYS A 169 4.32 -0.45 27.81
N VAL A 170 5.53 -0.10 27.39
CA VAL A 170 5.78 1.02 26.46
C VAL A 170 5.01 0.81 25.14
N ASN A 171 5.13 -0.38 24.55
CA ASN A 171 4.45 -0.68 23.29
C ASN A 171 2.92 -0.71 23.46
N MET A 172 2.41 -1.29 24.55
CA MET A 172 0.96 -1.29 24.81
C MET A 172 0.40 0.12 24.94
N SER A 173 1.08 1.01 25.69
CA SER A 173 0.62 2.38 25.86
C SER A 173 0.60 3.18 24.55
N TRP A 174 1.46 2.83 23.59
CA TRP A 174 1.43 3.41 22.25
C TRP A 174 0.15 3.05 21.49
N HIS A 175 -0.33 1.81 21.64
CA HIS A 175 -1.57 1.35 21.02
C HIS A 175 -2.82 1.89 21.73
N GLU A 176 -2.78 2.09 23.05
CA GLU A 176 -3.92 2.64 23.82
C GLU A 176 -4.35 4.04 23.36
N HIS A 177 -3.41 4.83 22.82
CA HIS A 177 -3.65 6.19 22.34
C HIS A 177 -3.79 6.29 20.82
N TYR A 178 -4.06 5.17 20.14
CA TYR A 178 -4.13 5.10 18.68
C TYR A 178 -5.14 6.10 18.12
N GLN A 179 -6.37 6.14 18.65
CA GLN A 179 -7.44 6.97 18.09
C GLN A 179 -7.14 8.47 18.16
N THR A 180 -6.79 9.01 19.34
CA THR A 180 -6.47 10.44 19.50
C THR A 180 -5.26 10.85 18.66
N ARG A 181 -4.25 9.97 18.56
CA ARG A 181 -3.08 10.22 17.70
C ARG A 181 -3.46 10.25 16.23
N ASN A 182 -4.26 9.28 15.77
CA ASN A 182 -4.70 9.18 14.39
C ASN A 182 -5.53 10.41 13.98
N GLU A 183 -6.44 10.87 14.84
CA GLU A 183 -7.20 12.11 14.62
C GLU A 183 -6.31 13.35 14.49
N TYR A 184 -5.26 13.47 15.31
CA TYR A 184 -4.28 14.55 15.21
C TYR A 184 -3.50 14.46 13.89
N VAL A 185 -2.94 13.29 13.56
CA VAL A 185 -2.16 13.06 12.33
C VAL A 185 -3.00 13.35 11.09
N MET A 186 -4.24 12.83 11.01
CA MET A 186 -5.15 13.14 9.90
C MET A 186 -5.37 14.63 9.74
N ARG A 187 -5.59 15.36 10.85
CA ARG A 187 -5.79 16.81 10.79
C ARG A 187 -4.58 17.53 10.22
N GLU A 188 -3.38 17.20 10.67
CA GLU A 188 -2.15 17.81 10.15
C GLU A 188 -1.95 17.48 8.67
N LEU A 189 -2.22 16.24 8.26
CA LEU A 189 -2.11 15.80 6.86
C LEU A 189 -3.13 16.48 5.94
N GLU A 190 -4.38 16.67 6.38
CA GLU A 190 -5.41 17.35 5.58
C GLU A 190 -5.07 18.84 5.33
N LEU A 191 -4.28 19.49 6.20
CA LEU A 191 -3.83 20.87 5.99
C LEU A 191 -2.84 21.02 4.82
N LEU A 192 -2.20 19.94 4.39
CA LEU A 192 -1.21 19.97 3.31
C LEU A 192 -1.85 20.16 1.93
N GLY A 193 -3.15 19.88 1.78
CA GLY A 193 -3.78 19.78 0.46
C GLY A 193 -3.31 18.55 -0.32
N PRO A 194 -3.67 18.41 -1.61
CA PRO A 194 -3.34 17.21 -2.37
C PRO A 194 -1.82 17.16 -2.65
N MET A 195 -1.15 16.15 -2.09
CA MET A 195 0.27 15.93 -2.28
C MET A 195 0.57 14.43 -2.33
N SER A 196 1.60 14.08 -3.09
CA SER A 196 2.17 12.74 -3.10
C SER A 196 3.68 12.80 -3.10
N ILE A 197 4.33 11.69 -2.77
CA ILE A 197 5.76 11.53 -2.97
C ILE A 197 6.08 10.14 -3.49
N ILE A 198 7.09 10.08 -4.37
CA ILE A 198 7.60 8.85 -4.96
C ILE A 198 8.97 8.56 -4.36
N ILE A 199 9.12 7.42 -3.71
CA ILE A 199 10.37 6.96 -3.12
C ILE A 199 10.93 5.83 -3.97
N ASN A 200 12.08 6.07 -4.60
CA ASN A 200 12.82 5.06 -5.34
C ASN A 200 13.77 4.33 -4.39
N HIS A 201 13.65 3.00 -4.32
CA HIS A 201 14.50 2.17 -3.46
C HIS A 201 15.71 1.67 -4.26
N SER A 202 16.88 1.64 -3.61
CA SER A 202 18.11 1.11 -4.24
C SER A 202 18.14 -0.41 -4.35
N GLU A 203 17.32 -1.09 -3.55
CA GLU A 203 17.28 -2.55 -3.48
C GLU A 203 16.32 -3.13 -4.52
N LEU A 204 16.68 -4.30 -5.06
CA LEU A 204 15.79 -5.07 -5.90
C LEU A 204 14.87 -5.92 -5.02
N CYS A 205 13.58 -5.90 -5.31
CA CYS A 205 12.61 -6.82 -4.74
C CYS A 205 12.19 -7.80 -5.84
N HIS A 206 12.36 -9.11 -5.63
CA HIS A 206 12.02 -10.14 -6.62
C HIS A 206 12.50 -9.81 -8.05
N PHE A 207 13.80 -9.47 -8.19
CA PHE A 207 14.49 -9.13 -9.45
C PHE A 207 14.17 -7.76 -10.08
N LEU A 208 13.13 -7.06 -9.60
CA LEU A 208 12.69 -5.77 -10.12
C LEU A 208 13.05 -4.62 -9.15
N PRO A 209 13.28 -3.40 -9.68
CA PRO A 209 13.41 -2.21 -8.83
C PRO A 209 12.13 -1.97 -8.04
N LYS A 210 12.27 -1.43 -6.81
CA LYS A 210 11.15 -1.10 -5.93
C LYS A 210 10.88 0.41 -5.91
N VAL A 211 9.61 0.78 -5.95
CA VAL A 211 9.14 2.16 -5.80
C VAL A 211 7.99 2.22 -4.79
N THR A 212 7.93 3.26 -3.97
CA THR A 212 6.79 3.50 -3.05
C THR A 212 6.12 4.82 -3.40
N PHE A 213 4.81 4.81 -3.46
CA PHE A 213 3.95 5.97 -3.68
C PHE A 213 3.22 6.29 -2.37
N ILE A 214 3.49 7.47 -1.81
CA ILE A 214 2.82 7.93 -0.58
C ILE A 214 1.83 9.02 -0.94
N LEU A 215 0.58 8.89 -0.51
CA LEU A 215 -0.50 9.85 -0.73
C LEU A 215 -0.82 10.56 0.59
N ALA A 216 -0.74 11.90 0.61
CA ALA A 216 -0.76 12.66 1.86
C ALA A 216 -2.08 12.53 2.64
N ASN A 217 -3.21 12.54 1.94
CA ASN A 217 -4.54 12.67 2.56
C ASN A 217 -5.67 12.26 1.61
N ASN A 218 -6.92 12.49 2.03
CA ASN A 218 -8.10 12.16 1.25
C ASN A 218 -8.16 12.93 -0.07
N MET A 219 -7.74 14.20 -0.08
CA MET A 219 -7.66 14.99 -1.32
C MET A 219 -6.66 14.40 -2.32
N SER A 220 -5.57 13.81 -1.82
CA SER A 220 -4.55 13.16 -2.64
C SER A 220 -5.09 11.87 -3.26
N LEU A 221 -5.75 11.02 -2.46
CA LEU A 221 -6.42 9.80 -2.94
C LEU A 221 -7.52 10.12 -3.97
N ARG A 222 -8.26 11.21 -3.75
CA ARG A 222 -9.29 11.72 -4.67
C ARG A 222 -8.72 12.19 -6.00
N SER A 223 -7.48 12.66 -6.01
CA SER A 223 -6.85 13.26 -7.19
C SER A 223 -6.22 12.23 -8.13
N VAL A 224 -6.13 10.96 -7.71
CA VAL A 224 -5.47 9.90 -8.48
C VAL A 224 -6.51 8.93 -9.03
N SER A 225 -6.64 8.91 -10.35
CA SER A 225 -7.40 7.87 -11.05
C SER A 225 -6.53 6.63 -11.24
N PRO A 226 -6.97 5.42 -10.84
CA PRO A 226 -6.18 4.20 -11.07
C PRO A 226 -5.89 3.93 -12.55
N LYS A 227 -6.75 4.40 -13.48
CA LYS A 227 -6.48 4.33 -14.92
C LYS A 227 -5.26 5.14 -15.36
N HIS A 228 -5.00 6.27 -14.69
CA HIS A 228 -3.98 7.27 -15.05
C HIS A 228 -2.97 7.47 -13.90
N PHE A 229 -2.72 6.40 -13.15
CA PHE A 229 -2.11 6.42 -11.84
C PHE A 229 -0.83 7.26 -11.76
N LEU A 230 0.18 6.98 -12.59
CA LEU A 230 1.45 7.71 -12.54
C LEU A 230 1.33 9.16 -12.98
N ARG A 231 0.50 9.42 -13.99
CA ARG A 231 0.27 10.79 -14.47
C ARG A 231 -0.32 11.65 -13.36
N ASP A 232 -1.32 11.13 -12.68
CA ASP A 232 -2.05 11.86 -11.65
C ASP A 232 -1.20 12.02 -10.38
N ILE A 233 -0.45 10.98 -9.96
CA ILE A 233 0.53 11.08 -8.87
C ILE A 233 1.56 12.17 -9.15
N LYS A 234 2.19 12.15 -10.34
CA LYS A 234 3.19 13.16 -10.72
C LYS A 234 2.62 14.58 -10.76
N SER A 235 1.32 14.73 -11.00
CA SER A 235 0.66 16.05 -11.02
C SER A 235 0.54 16.69 -9.64
N ILE A 236 0.58 15.88 -8.58
CA ILE A 236 0.53 16.31 -7.17
C ILE A 236 1.82 15.94 -6.41
N GLU A 237 2.89 15.61 -7.12
CA GLU A 237 4.17 15.22 -6.51
C GLU A 237 4.82 16.42 -5.81
N ASN A 238 5.24 16.22 -4.56
CA ASN A 238 5.96 17.21 -3.78
C ASN A 238 7.04 16.52 -2.94
N GLU A 239 8.31 16.76 -3.28
CA GLU A 239 9.47 16.19 -2.59
C GLU A 239 9.54 16.61 -1.11
N SER A 240 9.01 17.78 -0.74
CA SER A 240 9.02 18.26 0.66
C SER A 240 8.06 17.48 1.56
N LEU A 241 7.21 16.62 0.99
CA LEU A 241 6.27 15.81 1.77
C LEU A 241 7.03 14.86 2.70
N LEU A 242 8.13 14.23 2.25
CA LEU A 242 8.87 13.28 3.11
C LEU A 242 9.40 13.97 4.37
N ASP A 243 10.02 15.13 4.24
CA ASP A 243 10.51 15.91 5.38
C ASP A 243 9.36 16.25 6.35
N THR A 244 8.20 16.62 5.80
CA THR A 244 6.99 16.92 6.59
C THR A 244 6.49 15.69 7.37
N LEU A 245 6.49 14.52 6.73
CA LEU A 245 6.09 13.26 7.37
C LEU A 245 7.08 12.85 8.46
N ASP A 246 8.39 13.01 8.20
CA ASP A 246 9.44 12.73 9.18
C ASP A 246 9.33 13.63 10.41
N GLU A 247 9.07 14.93 10.22
CA GLU A 247 8.80 15.87 11.31
C GLU A 247 7.57 15.45 12.13
N LEU A 248 6.49 15.04 11.47
CA LEU A 248 5.27 14.59 12.13
C LEU A 248 5.51 13.30 12.94
N VAL A 249 6.23 12.33 12.37
CA VAL A 249 6.68 11.09 13.04
C VAL A 249 7.49 11.41 14.30
N ILE A 250 8.44 12.34 14.20
CA ILE A 250 9.26 12.78 15.34
C ILE A 250 8.37 13.44 16.41
N SER A 251 7.48 14.35 16.01
CA SER A 251 6.60 15.11 16.91
C SER A 251 5.73 14.17 17.76
N ILE A 252 4.97 13.27 17.12
CA ILE A 252 4.06 12.35 17.83
C ILE A 252 4.82 11.36 18.72
N THR A 253 6.01 10.92 18.28
CA THR A 253 6.87 10.04 19.07
C THR A 253 7.40 10.77 20.31
N GLN A 254 7.78 12.04 20.19
CA GLN A 254 8.26 12.84 21.31
C GLN A 254 7.14 13.14 22.32
N GLU A 255 5.93 13.44 21.83
CA GLU A 255 4.77 13.67 22.68
C GLU A 255 4.44 12.41 23.50
N HIS A 256 4.39 11.25 22.86
CA HIS A 256 4.18 9.98 23.56
C HIS A 256 5.25 9.72 24.63
N LYS A 257 6.53 9.98 24.30
CA LYS A 257 7.63 9.85 25.26
C LYS A 257 7.48 10.79 26.46
N LYS A 258 6.99 12.02 26.26
CA LYS A 258 6.74 12.98 27.35
C LYS A 258 5.61 12.47 28.25
N TRP A 259 4.49 12.07 27.64
CA TRP A 259 3.33 11.53 28.34
C TRP A 259 3.69 10.29 29.19
N TYR A 260 4.37 9.30 28.60
CA TYR A 260 4.77 8.07 29.29
C TYR A 260 5.69 8.35 30.50
N LYS A 261 6.54 9.38 30.42
CA LYS A 261 7.40 9.82 31.52
C LYS A 261 6.63 10.54 32.63
N SER A 262 5.61 11.34 32.28
CA SER A 262 4.82 12.11 33.24
C SER A 262 3.87 11.26 34.09
N GLU A 263 3.41 10.11 33.59
CA GLU A 263 2.54 9.20 34.36
C GLU A 263 3.28 8.38 35.44
N GLY A 264 4.52 8.76 35.78
CA GLY A 264 5.25 8.16 36.91
C GLY A 264 5.70 6.71 36.69
N PHE A 265 5.58 6.15 35.48
CA PHE A 265 5.99 4.76 35.19
C PHE A 265 7.50 4.51 35.19
N LEU A 266 8.29 5.58 35.35
CA LEU A 266 9.73 5.54 35.57
C LEU A 266 10.15 5.65 37.05
N ALA A 267 9.19 5.72 37.99
CA ALA A 267 9.47 5.52 39.42
C ALA A 267 9.77 4.05 39.74
#